data_AF-A0A0A9AVW2-F1
#
_entry.id   AF-A0A0A9AVW2-F1
#
_cell.length_a   1.000
_cell.length_b   1.000
_cell.length_c   1.000
_cell.angle_alpha   90.00
_cell.angle_beta   90.00
_cell.angle_gamma   90.00
#
_symmetry.space_group_name_H-M   'P 1'
#
loop_
_entity.id
_entity.type
_entity.pdbx_description
1 polymer ?
#
loop_
_entity_poly.entity_id
_entity_poly.type
_entity_poly.pdbx_seq_one_letter_code
_entity_poly.pdbx_strand_id
1 'polypeptide(L)'
;MKLSAFQRKALSHALSFPSVERVVYSTCSIHQAENEDVVNAVLPLATSLGFELATPFPQWRRRGLPVFEGSEHLLRTNPEDGLEGFFIALFVRKAAPSGVEEPVEDGSLGRRRKPVIKRRYGLRTCSSLRLSRMILCSTGRF
;
A
#
# COMPACT_ATOMS: atom_id res chain seq x y z
N MET A 1 18.58 -12.25 15.17
CA MET A 1 17.92 -12.15 13.85
C MET A 1 16.83 -13.22 13.67
N LYS A 2 15.84 -13.30 14.56
CA LYS A 2 14.77 -14.33 14.48
C LYS A 2 13.45 -13.78 13.93
N LEU A 3 13.19 -12.49 14.15
CA LEU A 3 11.96 -11.81 13.76
C LEU A 3 11.94 -11.47 12.26
N SER A 4 13.02 -10.89 11.71
CA SER A 4 13.10 -10.56 10.27
C SER A 4 12.96 -11.80 9.37
N ALA A 5 13.53 -12.94 9.78
CA ALA A 5 13.34 -14.21 9.09
C ALA A 5 11.87 -14.66 9.05
N PHE A 6 11.14 -14.49 10.16
CA PHE A 6 9.71 -14.77 10.22
C PHE A 6 8.89 -13.80 9.37
N GLN A 7 9.19 -12.50 9.44
CA GLN A 7 8.54 -11.45 8.63
C GLN A 7 8.68 -11.74 7.12
N ARG A 8 9.89 -12.10 6.68
CA ARG A 8 10.15 -12.51 5.30
C ARG A 8 9.30 -13.70 4.89
N LYS A 9 9.29 -14.76 5.72
CA LYS A 9 8.50 -15.97 5.43
C LYS A 9 6.99 -15.66 5.33
N ALA A 10 6.47 -14.85 6.25
CA ALA A 10 5.08 -14.44 6.26
C ALA A 10 4.72 -13.60 5.02
N LEU A 11 5.57 -12.65 4.65
CA LEU A 11 5.37 -11.79 3.47
C LEU A 11 5.44 -12.60 2.17
N SER A 12 6.45 -13.47 2.01
CA SER A 12 6.54 -14.39 0.87
C SER A 12 5.30 -15.28 0.75
N HIS A 13 4.80 -15.80 1.87
CA HIS A 13 3.58 -16.60 1.89
C HIS A 13 2.35 -15.78 1.46
N ALA A 14 2.20 -14.55 1.95
CA ALA A 14 1.11 -13.65 1.56
C ALA A 14 1.11 -13.35 0.05
N LEU A 15 2.28 -13.17 -0.57
CA LEU A 15 2.40 -12.93 -2.02
C LEU A 15 2.07 -14.16 -2.86
N SER A 16 2.21 -15.37 -2.29
CA SER A 16 1.98 -16.62 -3.03
C SER A 16 0.51 -16.93 -3.31
N PHE A 17 -0.43 -16.24 -2.63
CA PHE A 17 -1.86 -16.46 -2.86
C PHE A 17 -2.30 -16.02 -4.27
N PRO A 18 -2.97 -16.90 -5.04
CA PRO A 18 -3.25 -16.66 -6.46
C PRO A 18 -4.22 -15.49 -6.69
N SER A 19 -5.21 -15.33 -5.80
CA SER A 19 -6.24 -14.28 -5.93
C SER A 19 -5.85 -12.95 -5.27
N VAL A 20 -4.65 -12.85 -4.68
CA VAL A 20 -4.20 -11.61 -4.03
C VAL A 20 -3.70 -10.63 -5.09
N GLU A 21 -4.31 -9.45 -5.13
CA GLU A 21 -3.91 -8.36 -6.01
C GLU A 21 -3.03 -7.32 -5.31
N ARG A 22 -3.18 -7.14 -4.00
CA ARG A 22 -2.45 -6.12 -3.23
C ARG A 22 -2.06 -6.69 -1.87
N VAL A 23 -0.82 -6.45 -1.46
CA VAL A 23 -0.31 -6.80 -0.14
C VAL A 23 0.32 -5.57 0.48
N VAL A 24 -0.10 -5.24 1.70
CA VAL A 24 0.52 -4.20 2.50
C VAL A 24 1.36 -4.88 3.58
N TYR A 25 2.63 -4.54 3.62
CA TYR A 25 3.53 -4.88 4.70
C TYR A 25 3.76 -3.64 5.56
N SER A 26 3.56 -3.75 6.88
CA SER A 26 3.76 -2.64 7.79
C SER A 26 4.35 -3.09 9.12
N THR A 27 5.12 -2.20 9.75
CA THR A 27 5.72 -2.42 11.07
C THR A 27 5.66 -1.14 11.89
N CYS A 28 5.66 -1.25 13.22
CA CYS A 28 5.88 -0.12 14.13
C CYS A 28 7.36 -0.07 14.56
N SER A 29 8.28 -0.19 13.60
CA SER A 29 9.73 -0.21 13.85
C SER A 29 10.45 0.84 13.02
N ILE A 30 11.49 1.42 13.60
CA ILE A 30 12.44 2.30 12.91
C ILE A 30 13.64 1.52 12.34
N HIS A 31 13.76 0.22 12.60
CA HIS A 31 14.95 -0.55 12.26
C HIS A 31 14.91 -1.05 10.82
N GLN A 32 15.97 -0.74 10.06
CA GLN A 32 16.12 -1.17 8.66
C GLN A 32 16.03 -2.69 8.48
N ALA A 33 16.57 -3.45 9.44
CA ALA A 33 16.59 -4.91 9.42
C ALA A 33 15.20 -5.56 9.41
N GLU A 34 14.18 -4.83 9.86
CA GLU A 34 12.78 -5.27 9.87
C GLU A 34 11.96 -4.62 8.75
N ASN A 35 12.54 -3.67 8.02
CA ASN A 35 11.84 -2.81 7.07
C ASN A 35 12.42 -3.03 5.66
N GLU A 36 13.35 -2.17 5.24
CA GLU A 36 13.95 -2.20 3.90
C GLU A 36 14.61 -3.55 3.59
N ASP A 37 15.31 -4.15 4.56
CA ASP A 37 16.01 -5.41 4.35
C ASP A 37 15.03 -6.57 4.12
N VAL A 38 13.86 -6.54 4.78
CA VAL A 38 12.79 -7.53 4.57
C VAL A 38 12.18 -7.37 3.18
N VAL A 39 11.89 -6.12 2.78
CA VAL A 39 11.31 -5.82 1.46
C VAL A 39 12.28 -6.19 0.34
N ASN A 40 13.54 -5.74 0.43
CA ASN A 40 14.57 -6.03 -0.55
C ASN A 40 14.77 -7.54 -0.74
N ALA A 41 14.76 -8.30 0.36
CA ALA A 41 14.94 -9.75 0.31
C ALA A 41 13.74 -10.51 -0.29
N VAL A 42 12.54 -9.92 -0.31
CA VAL A 42 11.32 -10.52 -0.89
C VAL A 42 11.04 -9.99 -2.31
N LEU A 43 11.59 -8.83 -2.67
CA LEU A 43 11.32 -8.16 -3.95
C LEU A 43 11.58 -9.05 -5.18
N PRO A 44 12.68 -9.83 -5.28
CA PRO A 44 12.87 -10.73 -6.43
C PRO A 44 11.76 -11.78 -6.59
N LEU A 45 11.26 -12.32 -5.47
CA LEU A 45 10.12 -13.24 -5.46
C LEU A 45 8.82 -12.53 -5.82
N ALA A 46 8.61 -11.32 -5.30
CA ALA A 46 7.43 -10.52 -5.63
C ALA A 46 7.37 -10.27 -7.14
N THR A 47 8.48 -9.85 -7.75
CA THR A 47 8.60 -9.62 -9.19
C THR A 47 8.32 -10.87 -10.01
N SER A 48 8.83 -12.05 -9.61
CA SER A 48 8.56 -13.30 -10.33
C SER A 48 7.09 -13.73 -10.24
N LEU A 49 6.40 -13.34 -9.16
CA LEU A 49 4.96 -13.51 -8.99
C LEU A 49 4.12 -12.40 -9.66
N GLY A 50 4.75 -11.46 -10.35
CA GLY A 50 4.10 -10.36 -11.06
C GLY A 50 3.67 -9.20 -10.17
N PHE A 51 4.25 -9.06 -8.97
CA PHE A 51 4.05 -7.90 -8.11
C PHE A 51 5.10 -6.82 -8.35
N GLU A 52 4.72 -5.57 -8.11
CA GLU A 52 5.61 -4.42 -8.06
C GLU A 52 5.35 -3.59 -6.81
N LEU A 53 6.34 -2.79 -6.40
CA LEU A 53 6.15 -1.79 -5.35
C LEU A 53 5.38 -0.59 -5.93
N ALA A 54 4.31 -0.19 -5.26
CA ALA A 54 3.56 1.01 -5.57
C ALA A 54 3.78 2.06 -4.48
N THR A 55 3.65 3.35 -4.82
CA THR A 55 3.79 4.46 -3.86
C THR A 55 2.48 4.65 -3.07
N PRO A 56 2.39 4.23 -1.80
CA PRO A 56 1.26 4.63 -0.96
C PRO A 56 1.41 6.11 -0.59
N PHE A 57 0.30 6.83 -0.55
CA PHE A 57 0.25 8.25 -0.14
C PHE A 57 1.32 9.13 -0.83
N PRO A 58 1.20 9.43 -2.13
CA PRO A 58 2.24 10.15 -2.89
C PRO A 58 2.64 11.51 -2.30
N GLN A 59 1.74 12.17 -1.58
CA GLN A 59 1.97 13.46 -0.91
C GLN A 59 2.76 13.35 0.40
N TRP A 60 2.89 12.15 0.97
CA TRP A 60 3.76 11.93 2.12
C TRP A 60 5.18 12.34 1.74
N ARG A 61 5.98 12.88 2.66
CA ARG A 61 7.32 13.38 2.30
C ARG A 61 8.44 12.39 2.59
N ARG A 62 8.42 11.77 3.77
CA ARG A 62 9.48 10.86 4.22
C ARG A 62 9.33 9.48 3.55
N ARG A 63 10.40 8.98 2.94
CA ARG A 63 10.41 7.68 2.24
C ARG A 63 11.33 6.67 2.93
N GLY A 64 11.38 5.46 2.37
CA GLY A 64 12.36 4.45 2.74
C GLY A 64 13.79 4.95 2.61
N LEU A 65 14.69 4.30 3.35
CA LEU A 65 16.12 4.53 3.22
C LEU A 65 16.59 4.04 1.83
N PRO A 66 17.56 4.72 1.18
CA PRO A 66 18.03 4.38 -0.17
C PRO A 66 18.94 3.14 -0.17
N VAL A 67 18.39 1.99 0.24
CA VAL A 67 19.10 0.71 0.38
C VAL A 67 19.06 -0.08 -0.93
N PHE A 68 18.00 0.08 -1.72
CA PHE A 68 17.80 -0.57 -3.01
C PHE A 68 16.94 0.30 -3.95
N GLU A 69 16.93 -0.01 -5.25
CA GLU A 69 16.11 0.70 -6.24
C GLU A 69 14.60 0.51 -5.96
N GLY A 70 13.83 1.59 -5.90
CA GLY A 70 12.41 1.56 -5.53
C GLY A 70 12.15 1.79 -4.04
N SER A 71 13.17 2.09 -3.23
CA SER A 71 13.01 2.47 -1.83
C SER A 71 12.18 3.75 -1.64
N GLU A 72 12.09 4.59 -2.67
CA GLU A 72 11.23 5.78 -2.75
C GLU A 72 9.73 5.46 -2.80
N HIS A 73 9.35 4.20 -3.02
CA HIS A 73 7.98 3.73 -2.91
C HIS A 73 7.59 3.35 -1.49
N LEU A 74 8.56 3.29 -0.56
CA LEU A 74 8.33 2.90 0.83
C LEU A 74 7.98 4.13 1.67
N LEU A 75 7.10 3.96 2.65
CA LEU A 75 6.73 5.02 3.58
C LEU A 75 7.41 4.79 4.93
N ARG A 76 7.93 5.89 5.51
CA ARG A 76 8.43 5.92 6.88
C ARG A 76 7.83 7.07 7.67
N THR A 77 7.66 6.85 8.97
CA THR A 77 7.47 7.89 9.98
C THR A 77 8.57 7.72 11.03
N ASN A 78 9.09 8.84 11.54
CA ASN A 78 10.09 8.82 12.60
C ASN A 78 9.58 9.60 13.82
N PRO A 79 10.09 9.29 15.03
CA PRO A 79 9.87 10.09 16.25
C PRO A 79 10.17 11.58 16.07
N GLU A 80 11.12 11.92 15.21
CA GLU A 80 11.48 13.30 14.86
C GLU A 80 10.33 14.09 14.22
N ASP A 81 9.39 13.39 13.58
CA ASP A 81 8.19 14.01 12.99
C ASP A 81 7.06 14.16 14.02
N GLY A 82 7.32 13.86 15.29
CA GLY A 82 6.30 13.80 16.35
C GLY A 82 5.38 12.59 16.24
N LEU A 83 5.78 11.57 15.48
CA LEU A 83 5.00 10.36 15.21
C LEU A 83 5.73 9.12 15.73
N GLU A 84 4.99 8.06 16.06
CA GLU A 84 5.61 6.76 16.34
C GLU A 84 6.35 6.24 15.10
N GLY A 85 7.42 5.48 15.31
CA GLY A 85 8.17 4.86 14.22
C GLY A 85 7.30 3.85 13.47
N PHE A 86 7.00 4.11 12.20
CA PHE A 86 6.12 3.27 11.38
C PHE A 86 6.69 3.12 9.97
N PHE A 87 6.43 1.97 9.36
CA PHE A 87 6.88 1.65 8.02
C PHE A 87 5.76 1.01 7.21
N ILE A 88 5.68 1.32 5.91
CA ILE A 88 4.74 0.70 4.97
C ILE A 88 5.42 0.40 3.64
N ALA A 89 5.21 -0.81 3.13
CA ALA A 89 5.46 -1.21 1.75
C ALA A 89 4.16 -1.73 1.12
N LEU A 90 3.85 -1.28 -0.10
CA LEU A 90 2.68 -1.71 -0.85
C LEU A 90 3.12 -2.48 -2.09
N PHE A 91 2.74 -3.75 -2.17
CA PHE A 91 2.90 -4.58 -3.36
C PHE A 91 1.59 -4.64 -4.13
N VAL A 92 1.64 -4.43 -5.44
CA VAL A 92 0.48 -4.51 -6.35
C VAL A 92 0.80 -5.49 -7.46
N ARG A 93 -0.11 -6.43 -7.74
CA ARG A 93 0.00 -7.36 -8.85
C ARG A 93 -0.25 -6.61 -10.16
N LYS A 94 0.67 -6.72 -11.11
CA LYS A 94 0.47 -6.25 -12.48
C LYS A 94 -0.71 -7.02 -13.07
N ALA A 95 -1.74 -6.29 -13.50
CA ALA A 95 -2.76 -6.90 -14.34
C ALA A 95 -2.07 -7.39 -15.61
N ALA A 96 -2.42 -8.58 -16.08
CA ALA A 96 -1.99 -9.02 -17.40
C ALA A 96 -2.34 -7.89 -18.39
N PRO A 97 -1.42 -7.50 -19.29
CA PRO A 97 -1.76 -6.55 -20.33
C PRO A 97 -2.91 -7.17 -21.11
N SER A 98 -4.10 -6.59 -20.94
CA SER A 98 -5.23 -6.87 -21.82
C SER A 98 -4.90 -6.16 -23.12
N GLY A 99 -4.01 -6.77 -23.91
CA GLY A 99 -3.74 -6.34 -25.27
C GLY A 99 -5.01 -6.52 -26.08
N VAL A 100 -5.62 -5.40 -26.49
CA VAL A 100 -5.65 -4.93 -27.87
C VAL A 100 -6.29 -3.53 -27.87
N GLU A 101 -5.51 -2.49 -28.13
CA GLU A 101 -6.07 -1.24 -28.65
C GLU A 101 -6.15 -1.40 -30.18
N GLU A 102 -7.29 -1.90 -30.65
CA GLU A 102 -7.62 -1.91 -32.08
C GLU A 102 -8.00 -0.48 -32.52
N PRO A 103 -7.54 0.01 -33.68
CA PRO A 103 -7.97 1.28 -34.24
C PRO A 103 -9.48 1.21 -34.57
N VAL A 104 -10.25 2.19 -34.09
CA VAL A 104 -11.70 2.27 -34.31
C VAL A 104 -11.97 2.81 -35.72
N GLU A 105 -12.38 1.93 -36.65
CA GLU A 105 -13.29 2.29 -37.75
C GLU A 105 -14.71 1.79 -37.45
N ASP A 106 -15.66 2.66 -37.81
CA ASP A 106 -17.09 2.63 -37.50
C ASP A 106 -17.85 1.54 -38.27
N GLY A 107 -18.74 0.81 -37.59
CA GLY A 107 -19.49 -0.28 -38.24
C GLY A 107 -20.28 -1.20 -37.31
N SER A 108 -21.33 -0.66 -36.68
CA SER A 108 -22.63 -1.28 -36.32
C SER A 108 -22.76 -2.79 -35.94
N LEU A 109 -23.49 -2.95 -34.81
CA LEU A 109 -24.43 -4.04 -34.41
C LEU A 109 -23.89 -5.36 -33.78
N GLY A 110 -23.84 -5.35 -32.44
CA GLY A 110 -24.71 -6.24 -31.65
C GLY A 110 -24.08 -7.33 -30.75
N ARG A 111 -23.90 -7.06 -29.45
CA ARG A 111 -24.29 -7.98 -28.35
C ARG A 111 -24.20 -7.30 -26.97
N ARG A 112 -25.35 -7.10 -26.31
CA ARG A 112 -25.41 -6.64 -24.91
C ARG A 112 -24.79 -7.68 -23.98
N ARG A 113 -23.64 -7.37 -23.39
CA ARG A 113 -23.19 -7.95 -22.11
C ARG A 113 -23.18 -6.83 -21.07
N LYS A 114 -23.83 -7.06 -19.93
CA LYS A 114 -23.99 -6.07 -18.85
C LYS A 114 -22.61 -5.69 -18.29
N PRO A 115 -22.29 -4.39 -18.12
CA PRO A 115 -21.07 -3.99 -17.45
C PRO A 115 -21.18 -4.25 -15.95
N VAL A 116 -20.14 -4.88 -15.38
CA VAL A 116 -19.94 -4.98 -13.94
C VAL A 116 -19.53 -3.59 -13.44
N ILE A 117 -20.35 -3.02 -12.56
CA ILE A 117 -20.14 -1.71 -11.93
C ILE A 117 -18.87 -1.77 -11.08
N LYS A 118 -17.77 -1.18 -11.56
CA LYS A 118 -16.61 -0.85 -10.71
C LYS A 118 -16.98 0.38 -9.89
N ARG A 119 -17.14 0.19 -8.57
CA ARG A 119 -17.32 1.28 -7.61
C ARG A 119 -16.09 2.19 -7.65
N ARG A 120 -16.26 3.38 -8.25
CA ARG A 120 -15.34 4.52 -8.10
C ARG A 120 -15.40 4.98 -6.64
N TYR A 121 -14.31 4.84 -5.88
CA TYR A 121 -14.11 5.66 -4.69
C TYR A 121 -13.76 7.06 -5.16
N GLY A 122 -14.81 7.86 -5.38
CA GLY A 122 -14.70 9.28 -5.58
C GLY A 122 -14.21 9.96 -4.31
N LEU A 123 -13.21 10.83 -4.48
CA LEU A 123 -12.88 11.94 -3.60
C LEU A 123 -14.18 12.54 -3.03
N ARG A 124 -14.35 12.45 -1.72
CA ARG A 124 -15.34 13.27 -1.00
C ARG A 124 -14.57 14.31 -0.21
N THR A 125 -14.50 15.50 -0.77
CA THR A 125 -14.34 16.73 0.00
C THR A 125 -15.57 16.87 0.89
N CYS A 126 -15.43 16.76 2.20
CA CYS A 126 -16.46 17.21 3.14
C CYS A 126 -16.06 18.60 3.60
N SER A 127 -16.76 19.59 3.05
CA SER A 127 -16.69 20.98 3.50
C SER A 127 -17.56 21.17 4.75
N SER A 128 -17.22 22.20 5.52
CA SER A 128 -18.07 22.88 6.51
C SER A 128 -18.23 22.22 7.90
N LEU A 129 -17.36 22.69 8.82
CA LEU A 129 -17.71 23.37 10.08
C LEU A 129 -18.88 22.82 10.92
N ARG A 130 -18.54 22.27 12.10
CA ARG A 130 -18.93 22.74 13.46
C ARG A 130 -18.37 21.73 14.47
N LEU A 131 -17.30 22.08 15.17
CA LEU A 131 -17.34 22.57 16.54
C LEU A 131 -18.16 21.68 17.49
N SER A 132 -17.47 20.80 18.22
CA SER A 132 -17.80 20.52 19.62
C SER A 132 -16.55 20.06 20.35
N ARG A 133 -16.01 20.99 21.13
CA ARG A 133 -15.22 20.73 22.33
C ARG A 133 -15.92 19.63 23.15
N MET A 134 -15.18 18.62 23.58
CA MET A 134 -15.37 18.10 24.92
C MET A 134 -14.00 17.80 25.54
N ILE A 135 -13.52 18.83 26.22
CA ILE A 135 -12.69 18.70 27.41
C ILE A 135 -13.53 17.92 28.43
N LEU A 136 -12.97 16.89 29.05
CA LEU A 136 -13.28 16.66 30.46
C LEU A 136 -12.04 16.14 31.18
N CYS A 137 -11.40 17.07 31.88
CA CYS A 137 -10.52 16.80 32.99
C CYS A 137 -11.38 16.74 34.26
N SER A 138 -11.10 15.70 35.05
CA SER A 138 -11.12 15.65 36.53
C SER A 138 -12.41 15.45 37.35
N THR A 139 -12.24 14.48 38.25
CA THR A 139 -12.67 14.41 39.67
C THR A 139 -14.13 14.14 40.03
N GLY A 140 -14.32 13.10 40.86
CA GLY A 140 -15.19 13.22 42.04
C GLY A 140 -16.03 12.01 42.45
N ARG A 141 -15.43 11.13 43.26
CA ARG A 141 -15.92 10.62 44.56
C ARG A 141 -17.36 10.03 44.66
N PHE A 142 -17.43 8.77 45.11
CA PHE A 142 -18.17 8.38 46.31
C PHE A 142 -17.23 7.54 47.19
#